data_AF-A0A6V7LX50-F1
#
_entry.id   AF-A0A6V7LX50-F1
#
_cell.length_a   1.000
_cell.length_b   1.000
_cell.length_c   1.000
_cell.angle_alpha   90.00
_cell.angle_beta   90.00
_cell.angle_gamma   90.00
#
_symmetry.space_group_name_H-M   'P 1'
#
loop_
_entity.id
_entity.type
_entity.pdbx_description
1 polymer ?
#
loop_
_entity_poly.entity_id
_entity_poly.type
_entity_poly.pdbx_seq_one_letter_code
_entity_poly.pdbx_strand_id
1 'polypeptide(L)' 'GDDCKFRSFDLRSGLQPISSNRSHTAGVTSLHCNPATEYLLASG' A
#
# COMPACT_ATOMS: atom_id res chain seq x y z
N GLY A 1 -11.37 -0.96 -0.11
CA GLY A 1 -10.34 -1.99 -0.31
C GLY A 1 -11.04 -3.25 -0.72
N ASP A 2 -11.42 -3.32 -1.99
CA ASP A 2 -12.09 -4.49 -2.61
C ASP A 2 -11.46 -4.80 -3.98
N ASP A 3 -10.38 -4.08 -4.33
CA ASP A 3 -9.66 -4.21 -5.59
C ASP A 3 -8.41 -5.09 -5.46
N CYS A 4 -8.27 -5.81 -4.33
CA CYS A 4 -7.13 -6.67 -3.97
C CYS A 4 -5.77 -5.99 -4.19
N LYS A 5 -5.71 -4.66 -4.08
CA LYS A 5 -4.50 -3.87 -4.36
C LYS A 5 -4.23 -2.94 -3.19
N PHE A 6 -2.99 -2.96 -2.73
CA PHE A 6 -2.49 -1.91 -1.87
C PHE A 6 -2.08 -0.71 -2.73
N ARG A 7 -2.65 0.47 -2.43
CA ARG A 7 -2.31 1.75 -3.10
C ARG A 7 -1.76 2.73 -2.08
N SER A 8 -0.70 3.44 -2.43
CA SER A 8 -0.14 4.54 -1.63
C SER A 8 -0.52 5.87 -2.26
N PHE A 9 -0.82 6.87 -1.43
CA PHE A 9 -1.20 8.21 -1.86
C PHE A 9 -0.30 9.23 -1.15
N ASP A 10 0.21 10.22 -1.88
CA ASP A 10 0.84 11.41 -1.29
C ASP A 10 -0.16 12.56 -1.38
N LEU A 11 -0.50 13.15 -0.23
CA LEU A 11 -1.44 14.27 -0.14
C LEU A 11 -0.98 15.49 -0.95
N ARG A 12 0.33 15.62 -1.22
CA ARG A 12 0.90 16.68 -2.06
C ARG A 12 0.74 16.41 -3.55
N SER A 13 0.59 15.14 -3.94
CA SER A 13 0.46 14.71 -5.34
C SER A 13 -0.99 14.68 -5.84
N GLY A 14 -1.96 15.05 -4.99
CA GLY A 14 -3.39 15.06 -5.31
C GLY A 14 -4.06 13.72 -5.06
N LEU A 15 -5.14 13.44 -5.80
CA LEU A 15 -6.00 12.26 -5.59
C LEU A 15 -5.51 10.99 -6.30
N GLN A 16 -4.38 11.06 -6.99
CA GLN A 16 -3.84 9.91 -7.73
C GLN A 16 -2.94 9.05 -6.85
N PRO A 17 -3.03 7.71 -6.96
CA PRO A 17 -2.12 6.83 -6.24
C PRO A 17 -0.69 6.99 -6.78
N ILE A 18 0.26 7.21 -5.87
CA ILE A 18 1.69 7.31 -6.20
C ILE A 18 2.35 5.93 -6.38
N SER A 19 1.72 4.88 -5.84
CA SER A 19 2.19 3.51 -5.92
C SER A 19 1.00 2.54 -5.83
N SER A 20 1.11 1.40 -6.51
CA SER A 20 0.17 0.30 -6.41
C SER A 20 0.94 -1.02 -6.40
N ASN A 21 0.61 -1.91 -5.46
CA ASN A 21 1.04 -3.31 -5.54
C ASN A 21 0.41 -3.97 -6.79
N ARG A 22 1.06 -5.02 -7.31
CA ARG A 22 0.62 -5.83 -8.46
C ARG A 22 -0.77 -6.46 -8.21
N SER A 23 -0.90 -7.26 -7.15
CA SER A 23 -2.17 -7.89 -6.74
C SER A 23 -1.96 -8.73 -5.48
N HIS A 24 -2.96 -8.77 -4.62
CA HIS A 24 -3.16 -9.80 -3.60
C HIS A 24 -4.18 -10.83 -4.11
N THR A 25 -4.15 -12.05 -3.57
CA THR A 25 -5.16 -13.10 -3.85
C THR A 25 -6.40 -12.95 -2.98
N ALA A 26 -6.32 -12.12 -1.93
CA ALA A 26 -7.39 -11.77 -1.01
C ALA A 26 -7.32 -10.27 -0.67
N GLY A 27 -8.35 -9.73 -0.04
CA GLY A 27 -8.35 -8.35 0.43
C GLY A 27 -7.25 -8.09 1.46
N VAL A 28 -6.61 -6.93 1.39
CA VAL A 28 -5.61 -6.50 2.39
C VAL A 28 -6.34 -6.04 3.65
N THR A 29 -6.02 -6.64 4.78
CA THR A 29 -6.63 -6.36 6.10
C THR A 29 -5.66 -5.72 7.08
N SER A 30 -4.36 -5.80 6.80
CA SER A 30 -3.29 -5.34 7.67
C SER A 30 -2.14 -4.70 6.88
N LEU A 31 -1.52 -3.69 7.48
CA LEU A 31 -0.35 -2.99 6.96
C LEU A 31 0.69 -2.83 8.08
N HIS A 32 1.95 -3.09 7.78
CA HIS A 32 3.05 -2.94 8.74
C HIS A 32 4.26 -2.29 8.07
N CYS A 33 4.71 -1.16 8.61
CA CYS A 33 5.93 -0.47 8.18
C CYS A 33 7.09 -0.82 9.11
N ASN A 34 8.29 -0.99 8.54
CA ASN A 34 9.48 -1.24 9.35
C ASN A 34 10.09 0.10 9.82
N PRO A 35 10.18 0.37 11.13
CA PRO A 35 10.77 1.61 11.64
C PRO A 35 12.29 1.70 11.45
N ALA A 36 12.98 0.57 11.25
CA ALA A 36 14.43 0.50 11.08
C ALA A 36 14.88 0.42 9.61
N THR A 37 13.94 0.23 8.67
CA THR A 37 14.27 0.08 7.25
C THR A 37 13.26 0.85 6.41
N GLU A 38 13.74 1.93 5.82
CA GLU A 38 12.95 2.75 4.92
C GLU A 38 12.54 1.95 3.67
N TYR A 39 11.38 2.27 3.10
CA TYR A 39 10.81 1.62 1.92
C TYR A 39 10.39 0.15 2.10
N LEU A 40 10.37 -0.39 3.32
CA LEU A 40 9.81 -1.70 3.62
C LEU A 40 8.40 -1.59 4.22
N LEU A 41 7.40 -2.04 3.44
CA LEU A 41 6.01 -2.14 3.87
C LEU A 41 5.49 -3.55 3.57
N ALA A 42 5.00 -4.22 4.60
CA ALA A 42 4.29 -5.49 4.49
C ALA A 42 2.78 -5.24 4.51
N SER A 43 2.05 -5.99 3.70
CA SER A 43 0.59 -5.95 3.57
C SER A 43 0.05 -7.37 3.56
N GLY A 44 -0.97 -7.66 4.37
CA GLY A 44 -1.57 -8.99 4.53
C GLY A 44 -3.07 -8.94 4.67
#